data_AF-A0A7L1JFF1-F1
#
_entry.id   AF-A0A7L1JFF1-F1
#
_cell.length_a   1.000
_cell.length_b   1.000
_cell.length_c   1.000
_cell.angle_alpha   90.00
_cell.angle_beta   90.00
_cell.angle_gamma   90.00
#
_symmetry.space_group_name_H-M   'P 1'
#
loop_
_entity.id
_entity.type
_entity.pdbx_description
1 polymer ?
#
loop_
_entity_poly.entity_id
_entity_poly.type
_entity_poly.pdbx_seq_one_letter_code
_entity_poly.pdbx_strand_id
1 'polypeptide(L)'
;GSSLQCYSCKTQLSNSNCQKEVTCKETEKCKTDVIRVAGLVTIISKGCDLSCTEDYQDFSVGNRNVSCCSTNLCNVNAAGSVRYSYGIAAGIAASLLWPFLNNR
;
A
#
# COMPACT_ATOMS: atom_id res chain seq x y z
N GLY A 1 19.46 -10.47 12.23
CA GLY A 1 18.07 -10.00 12.29
C GLY A 1 17.25 -10.77 11.28
N SER A 2 15.92 -10.62 11.31
CA SER A 2 15.08 -11.06 10.19
C SER A 2 15.36 -10.13 9.00
N SER A 3 15.60 -10.68 7.81
CA SER A 3 15.70 -9.87 6.60
C SER A 3 14.30 -9.53 6.08
N LEU A 4 14.10 -8.30 5.65
CA LEU A 4 12.85 -7.82 5.06
C LEU A 4 12.75 -8.33 3.62
N GLN A 5 11.61 -8.93 3.25
CA GLN A 5 11.30 -9.30 1.87
C GLN A 5 10.37 -8.26 1.24
N CYS A 6 10.63 -7.87 -0.01
CA CYS A 6 9.81 -6.93 -0.76
C CYS A 6 9.62 -7.42 -2.20
N TYR A 7 8.60 -6.91 -2.88
CA TYR A 7 8.53 -7.01 -4.33
C TYR A 7 9.46 -5.98 -5.00
N SER A 8 10.02 -6.36 -6.15
CA SER A 8 10.87 -5.50 -6.97
C SER A 8 10.53 -5.65 -8.44
N CYS A 9 10.52 -4.52 -9.14
CA CYS A 9 10.47 -4.47 -10.60
C CYS A 9 10.92 -3.09 -11.07
N LYS A 10 11.27 -2.99 -12.35
CA LYS A 10 11.59 -1.73 -13.00
C LYS A 10 10.62 -1.51 -14.16
N THR A 11 9.93 -0.37 -14.15
CA THR A 11 9.14 0.12 -15.28
C THR A 11 8.12 -0.91 -15.80
N GLN A 12 7.20 -1.34 -14.94
CA GLN A 12 6.11 -2.25 -15.31
C GLN A 12 4.78 -1.50 -15.47
N LEU A 13 3.99 -1.91 -16.46
CA LEU A 13 2.66 -1.33 -16.71
C LEU A 13 1.54 -1.99 -15.88
N SER A 14 1.79 -3.20 -15.39
CA SER A 14 0.86 -3.96 -14.57
C SER A 14 1.49 -4.36 -13.24
N ASN A 15 0.71 -4.27 -12.17
CA ASN A 15 1.13 -4.71 -10.85
C ASN A 15 1.40 -6.22 -10.81
N SER A 16 0.66 -7.03 -11.59
CA SER A 16 0.89 -8.49 -11.69
C SER A 16 2.29 -8.83 -12.21
N ASN A 17 2.83 -8.00 -13.11
CA ASN A 17 4.16 -8.18 -13.67
C ASN A 17 5.26 -7.59 -12.75
N CYS A 18 4.87 -7.05 -11.59
CA CYS A 18 5.73 -6.37 -10.64
C CYS A 18 5.73 -7.08 -9.27
N GLN A 19 5.73 -8.42 -9.28
CA GLN A 19 5.68 -9.27 -8.09
C GLN A 19 6.92 -10.17 -7.92
N LYS A 20 8.09 -9.75 -8.42
CA LYS A 20 9.33 -10.48 -8.17
C LYS A 20 9.81 -10.21 -6.74
N GLU A 21 9.92 -11.24 -5.92
CA GLU A 21 10.38 -11.12 -4.54
C GLU A 21 11.90 -10.93 -4.46
N VAL A 22 12.34 -10.07 -3.54
CA VAL A 22 13.75 -9.79 -3.22
C VAL A 22 13.94 -9.63 -1.72
N THR A 23 15.12 -10.00 -1.23
CA THR A 23 15.54 -9.79 0.15
C THR A 23 16.27 -8.45 0.27
N CYS A 24 15.79 -7.56 1.13
CA CYS A 24 16.39 -6.26 1.42
C CYS A 24 17.42 -6.33 2.54
N LYS A 25 18.27 -5.31 2.64
CA LYS A 25 19.19 -5.11 3.78
C LYS A 25 18.40 -4.71 5.03
N GLU A 26 18.99 -4.92 6.21
CA GLU A 26 18.31 -4.71 7.51
C GLU A 26 17.77 -3.28 7.72
N THR A 27 18.37 -2.28 7.07
CA THR A 27 17.96 -0.86 7.20
C THR A 27 17.08 -0.37 6.06
N GLU A 28 16.85 -1.18 5.02
CA GLU A 28 16.05 -0.80 3.85
C GLU A 28 14.56 -1.03 4.10
N LYS A 29 13.73 -0.25 3.40
CA LYS A 29 12.27 -0.38 3.40
C LYS A 29 11.78 -0.78 2.01
N CYS A 30 10.61 -1.42 1.95
CA CYS A 30 9.94 -1.64 0.67
C CYS A 30 9.42 -0.31 0.13
N LYS A 31 9.77 -0.01 -1.12
CA LYS A 31 9.33 1.17 -1.87
C LYS A 31 8.42 0.76 -3.01
N THR A 32 7.40 1.56 -3.26
CA THR A 32 6.63 1.55 -4.51
C THR A 32 6.56 2.97 -5.05
N ASP A 33 6.96 3.15 -6.30
CA ASP A 33 6.87 4.40 -7.05
C ASP A 33 5.92 4.18 -8.24
N VAL A 34 4.84 4.95 -8.29
CA VAL A 34 3.84 4.89 -9.34
C VAL A 34 3.76 6.25 -10.01
N ILE A 35 4.01 6.27 -11.32
CA ILE A 35 3.90 7.46 -12.15
C ILE A 35 2.75 7.24 -13.13
N ARG A 36 1.78 8.13 -13.14
CA ARG A 36 0.67 8.15 -14.09
C ARG A 36 0.86 9.35 -15.01
N VAL A 37 0.83 9.12 -16.32
CA VAL A 37 0.99 10.15 -17.34
C VAL A 37 -0.31 10.28 -18.13
N ALA A 38 -0.86 11.49 -18.15
CA ALA A 38 -2.09 11.89 -18.83
C ALA A 38 -3.31 10.98 -18.55
N GLY A 39 -3.31 10.26 -17.42
CA GLY A 39 -4.32 9.24 -17.10
C GLY A 39 -4.29 7.98 -17.98
N LEU A 40 -3.39 7.90 -18.97
CA LEU A 40 -3.33 6.82 -19.95
C LEU A 40 -2.28 5.76 -19.61
N VAL A 41 -1.10 6.19 -19.17
CA VAL A 41 0.03 5.30 -18.92
C VAL A 41 0.34 5.30 -17.43
N THR A 42 0.34 4.11 -16.82
CA THR A 42 0.79 3.90 -15.44
C THR A 42 2.09 3.13 -15.45
N ILE A 43 3.13 3.68 -14.84
CA ILE A 43 4.46 3.08 -14.70
C ILE A 43 4.68 2.77 -13.22
N ILE A 44 4.97 1.51 -12.92
CA ILE A 44 5.19 1.02 -11.57
C ILE A 44 6.65 0.59 -11.44
N SER A 45 7.30 1.04 -10.38
CA SER A 45 8.61 0.54 -9.94
C SER A 45 8.56 0.18 -8.46
N LYS A 46 9.19 -0.94 -8.09
CA LYS A 46 9.23 -1.43 -6.71
C LYS A 46 10.64 -1.87 -6.34
N GLY A 47 10.99 -1.83 -5.07
CA GLY A 47 12.25 -2.37 -4.58
C GLY A 47 12.53 -2.04 -3.12
N CYS A 48 13.79 -2.19 -2.74
CA CYS A 48 14.32 -1.82 -1.43
C CYS A 48 14.95 -0.42 -1.51
N ASP A 49 14.68 0.44 -0.53
CA ASP A 49 15.27 1.78 -0.45
C ASP A 49 15.53 2.16 1.01
N LEU A 50 16.78 2.52 1.33
CA LEU A 50 17.20 2.97 2.66
C LEU A 50 16.58 4.31 3.05
N SER A 51 16.41 5.19 2.06
CA SER A 51 15.94 6.56 2.18
C SER A 51 14.49 6.73 1.74
N CYS A 52 13.70 5.64 1.77
CA CYS A 52 12.32 5.66 1.32
C CYS A 52 11.52 6.72 2.11
N THR A 53 11.05 7.73 1.38
CA THR A 53 10.18 8.79 1.89
C THR A 53 8.89 8.78 1.08
N GLU A 54 7.75 8.82 1.77
CA GLU A 54 6.45 8.92 1.10
C GLU A 54 6.32 10.30 0.48
N ASP A 55 5.85 10.35 -0.76
CA ASP A 55 5.75 11.57 -1.53
C ASP A 55 4.62 11.45 -2.55
N TYR A 56 3.84 12.51 -2.68
CA TYR A 56 2.79 12.61 -3.69
C TYR A 56 2.95 13.93 -4.44
N GLN A 57 3.09 13.83 -5.75
CA GLN A 57 3.22 14.99 -6.63
C GLN A 57 2.16 14.92 -7.71
N ASP A 58 1.42 16.00 -7.86
CA ASP A 58 0.44 16.18 -8.92
C ASP A 58 0.99 17.19 -9.92
N PHE A 59 0.92 16.88 -11.21
CA PHE A 59 1.38 17.70 -12.31
C PHE A 59 0.26 17.85 -13.34
N SER A 60 0.27 18.95 -14.10
CA SER A 60 -0.77 19.22 -15.11
C SER A 60 -1.00 18.06 -16.08
N VAL A 61 0.03 17.24 -16.31
CA VAL A 61 0.02 16.10 -17.24
C VAL A 61 0.07 14.73 -16.54
N GLY A 62 -0.21 14.62 -15.24
CA GLY A 62 -0.18 13.34 -14.52
C GLY A 62 0.13 13.45 -13.03
N ASN A 63 0.42 12.32 -12.39
CA ASN A 63 0.79 12.33 -10.97
C ASN A 63 1.80 11.24 -10.63
N ARG A 64 2.55 11.44 -9.55
CA ARG A 64 3.51 10.50 -8.99
C ARG A 64 3.17 10.21 -7.54
N ASN A 65 3.21 8.94 -7.16
CA ASN A 65 2.93 8.48 -5.81
C ASN A 65 4.03 7.51 -5.34
N VAL A 66 4.73 7.88 -4.28
CA VAL A 66 5.75 7.07 -3.61
C VAL A 66 5.21 6.62 -2.27
N SER A 67 5.22 5.32 -2.02
CA SER A 67 4.81 4.71 -0.74
C SER A 67 5.92 3.82 -0.18
N CYS A 68 6.00 3.77 1.15
CA CYS A 68 7.06 3.10 1.89
C CYS A 68 6.47 2.21 2.98
N CYS A 69 6.98 0.99 3.15
CA CYS A 69 6.54 0.09 4.21
C CYS A 69 7.65 -0.86 4.67
N SER A 70 7.54 -1.38 5.89
CA SER A 70 8.61 -2.13 6.57
C SER A 70 8.21 -3.55 7.01
N THR A 71 7.18 -4.13 6.40
CA THR A 71 6.75 -5.51 6.66
C THR A 71 6.93 -6.38 5.42
N ASN A 72 7.10 -7.69 5.61
CA ASN A 72 7.38 -8.60 4.48
C ASN A 72 6.27 -8.51 3.42
N LEU A 73 6.68 -8.33 2.16
CA LEU A 73 5.84 -8.28 0.96
C LEU A 73 4.74 -7.20 1.03
N CYS A 74 4.93 -6.16 1.86
CA CYS A 74 3.93 -5.12 2.09
C CYS A 74 3.62 -4.27 0.85
N ASN A 75 4.57 -4.18 -0.08
CA ASN A 75 4.43 -3.44 -1.33
C ASN A 75 3.74 -4.26 -2.43
N VAL A 76 2.80 -5.13 -2.08
CA VAL A 76 2.03 -5.97 -3.03
C VAL A 76 1.20 -5.15 -4.02
N ASN A 77 0.64 -4.03 -3.58
CA ASN A 77 -0.19 -3.17 -4.41
C ASN A 77 0.60 -1.99 -4.99
N ALA A 78 0.17 -1.48 -6.14
CA ALA A 78 0.67 -0.21 -6.65
C ALA A 78 0.29 0.92 -5.65
N ALA A 79 1.19 1.89 -5.45
CA ALA A 79 0.97 3.06 -4.60
C ALA A 79 -0.34 3.76 -5.05
N GLY A 80 -1.41 3.59 -4.27
CA GLY A 80 -2.75 4.06 -4.66
C GLY A 80 -3.92 3.12 -4.30
N SER A 81 -3.68 1.90 -3.82
CA SER A 81 -4.76 1.15 -3.18
C SER A 81 -4.94 1.65 -1.74
N VAL A 82 -5.78 2.67 -1.54
CA VAL A 82 -6.39 2.93 -0.22
C VAL A 82 -7.21 1.69 0.11
N ARG A 83 -6.63 0.75 0.86
CA ARG A 83 -7.36 -0.38 1.41
C ARG A 83 -8.13 0.19 2.60
N TYR A 84 -9.39 0.60 2.36
CA TYR A 84 -10.34 0.81 3.44
C TYR A 84 -10.31 -0.47 4.30
N SER A 85 -9.80 -0.34 5.52
CA SER A 85 -9.90 -1.40 6.51
C SER A 85 -11.38 -1.57 6.85
N TYR A 86 -12.02 -2.63 6.35
CA TYR A 86 -13.38 -3.07 6.69
C TYR A 86 -13.45 -3.59 8.16
N GLY A 87 -12.71 -2.99 9.08
CA GLY A 87 -12.37 -3.57 10.38
C GLY A 87 -13.09 -3.00 11.61
N ILE A 88 -13.91 -1.94 11.50
CA ILE A 88 -14.61 -1.38 12.68
C ILE A 88 -16.05 -1.03 12.32
N ALA A 89 -16.94 -2.03 12.36
CA ALA A 89 -18.39 -1.80 12.34
C ALA A 89 -19.18 -2.92 13.05
N ALA A 90 -18.59 -3.61 14.04
CA ALA A 90 -19.25 -4.69 14.77
C ALA A 90 -19.50 -4.37 16.26
N GLY A 91 -19.59 -3.08 16.63
CA GLY A 91 -19.52 -2.66 18.04
C GLY A 91 -20.63 -1.76 18.58
N ILE A 92 -21.74 -1.50 17.86
CA ILE A 92 -22.81 -0.62 18.36
C ILE A 92 -24.23 -1.20 18.14
N ALA A 93 -24.38 -2.52 18.09
CA ALA A 93 -25.72 -3.14 18.02
C ALA A 93 -26.27 -3.56 19.40
N ALA A 94 -25.41 -3.72 20.42
CA ALA A 94 -25.83 -4.30 21.70
C ALA A 94 -26.51 -3.31 22.67
N SER A 95 -26.28 -2.00 22.53
CA SER A 95 -26.75 -1.01 23.51
C SER A 95 -28.21 -0.55 23.32
N LEU A 96 -28.84 -0.86 22.17
CA LEU A 96 -30.21 -0.41 21.86
C LEU A 96 -31.29 -1.45 22.18
N LEU A 97 -30.91 -2.69 22.47
CA LEU A 97 -31.86 -3.79 22.75
C LEU A 97 -32.13 -4.00 24.24
N TRP A 98 -31.32 -3.40 25.12
CA TRP A 98 -31.48 -3.54 26.57
C TRP A 98 -32.82 -3.03 27.15
N PRO A 99 -33.41 -1.91 26.69
CA PRO A 99 -34.66 -1.43 27.28
C PRO A 99 -35.90 -2.28 26.90
N PHE A 100 -35.83 -3.12 25.86
CA PHE A 100 -36.96 -3.96 25.43
C PHE A 100 -37.00 -5.32 26.12
N LEU A 101 -35.86 -5.81 26.64
CA LEU A 101 -35.76 -7.13 27.29
C LEU A 101 -36.04 -7.09 28.80
N ASN A 102 -36.08 -5.91 29.41
CA ASN A 102 -36.26 -5.74 30.86
C ASN A 102 -37.65 -5.23 31.27
N ASN A 103 -38.64 -5.26 30.38
CA ASN A 103 -40.02 -4.92 30.71
C ASN A 103 -40.94 -6.16 30.64
N ARG A 104 -40.66 -7.14 31.49
CA ARG A 104 -41.58 -8.20 31.91
C ARG A 104 -41.41 -8.45 33.40
#